data_AF-A0AAC9HVZ5-F1
#
_entry.id   AF-A0AAC9HVZ5-F1
#
_cell.length_a   1.000
_cell.length_b   1.000
_cell.length_c   1.000
_cell.angle_alpha   90.00
_cell.angle_beta   90.00
_cell.angle_gamma   90.00
#
_symmetry.space_group_name_H-M   'P 1'
#
loop_
_entity.id
_entity.type
_entity.pdbx_description
1 polymer ?
#
loop_
_entity_poly.entity_id
_entity_poly.type
_entity_poly.pdbx_seq_one_letter_code
_entity_poly.pdbx_strand_id
1 'polypeptide(L)'
;MITISIEQQRDIAARQTDRQTAEDFIRAFHEAHPRAGSLEARLARVRAEIQQTGTYRQLPAELAYGARIALRDSGWCGSGVPWWATRVRDLRNVQAASAVATQCFEHLRLAVDHGDVTPMITVFAPDTPTGPGPRIWNHQLVGYAGYADGDGRVLGDPRRVAFTNAARRLGWHPPVGRTRFDQLPLIVATAQEGPRVFSLPRDVVAEIPLEHPDFPWFVELGLRWYAVPVVSDMRLRIGGIEYPAAPFNTWFIGGTVGTRDLGAQDAYAMALPVALRMGLDTSTTSSGWWEWACAELDRAVVHSFDAAGIRLFEQDAEAAQRMAWLRAWHRPGDRLACYVRGR
;
A
#
# COMPACT_ATOMS: atom_id res chain seq x y z
N MET A 1 12.81 -13.83 -13.94
CA MET A 1 11.79 -13.96 -15.00
C MET A 1 10.52 -14.44 -14.34
N ILE A 2 9.54 -13.57 -14.15
CA ILE A 2 8.20 -13.99 -13.73
C ILE A 2 7.41 -14.12 -15.03
N THR A 3 7.57 -15.27 -15.67
CA THR A 3 6.71 -15.66 -16.79
C THR A 3 5.37 -16.00 -16.16
N ILE A 4 4.43 -15.08 -16.21
CA ILE A 4 3.02 -15.42 -15.95
C ILE A 4 2.67 -16.41 -17.06
N SER A 5 2.55 -17.68 -16.70
CA SER A 5 2.22 -18.74 -17.65
C SER A 5 0.87 -18.40 -18.29
N ILE A 6 0.71 -18.68 -19.58
CA ILE A 6 -0.55 -18.48 -20.32
C ILE A 6 -1.74 -19.18 -19.61
N GLU A 7 -1.47 -20.20 -18.81
CA GLU A 7 -2.43 -20.86 -17.91
C GLU A 7 -2.90 -19.99 -16.73
N GLN A 8 -2.05 -19.15 -16.14
CA GLN A 8 -2.46 -18.22 -15.09
C GLN A 8 -3.29 -17.05 -15.64
N GLN A 9 -3.04 -16.65 -16.89
CA GLN A 9 -3.89 -15.70 -17.62
C GLN A 9 -5.29 -16.30 -17.87
N ARG A 10 -5.37 -17.62 -18.14
CA ARG A 10 -6.64 -18.35 -18.33
C ARG A 10 -7.45 -18.52 -17.05
N ASP A 11 -6.80 -18.64 -15.89
CA ASP A 11 -7.47 -18.89 -14.60
C ASP A 11 -8.15 -17.64 -14.00
N ILE A 12 -7.71 -16.43 -14.42
CA ILE A 12 -8.30 -15.13 -14.04
C ILE A 12 -9.46 -14.74 -14.98
N ALA A 13 -9.44 -15.19 -16.24
CA ALA A 13 -10.35 -14.76 -17.29
C ALA A 13 -11.73 -15.45 -17.31
N ALA A 14 -12.04 -16.35 -16.36
CA ALA A 14 -13.25 -17.18 -16.44
C ALA A 14 -14.00 -17.38 -15.10
N ARG A 15 -13.77 -16.55 -14.08
CA ARG A 15 -14.53 -16.69 -12.83
C ARG A 15 -15.80 -15.86 -12.89
N GLN A 16 -16.89 -16.53 -13.24
CA GLN A 16 -18.24 -16.01 -13.00
C GLN A 16 -18.35 -15.65 -11.51
N THR A 17 -18.93 -14.48 -11.22
CA THR A 17 -19.14 -14.06 -9.84
C THR A 17 -20.06 -15.04 -9.13
N ASP A 18 -19.62 -15.58 -7.99
CA ASP A 18 -20.46 -16.46 -7.18
C ASP A 18 -21.69 -15.69 -6.68
N ARG A 19 -22.87 -16.16 -7.10
CA ARG A 19 -24.15 -15.52 -6.78
C ARG A 19 -24.37 -15.44 -5.28
N GLN A 20 -24.03 -16.49 -4.53
CA GLN A 20 -24.27 -16.53 -3.09
C GLN A 20 -23.44 -15.47 -2.38
N THR A 21 -22.13 -15.39 -2.68
CA THR A 21 -21.23 -14.36 -2.16
C THR A 21 -21.72 -12.94 -2.47
N ALA A 22 -22.23 -12.71 -3.69
CA ALA A 22 -22.79 -11.41 -4.07
C ALA A 22 -24.04 -11.07 -3.25
N GLU A 23 -24.98 -12.02 -3.10
CA GLU A 23 -26.20 -11.81 -2.33
C GLU A 23 -25.92 -11.56 -0.84
N ASP A 24 -24.99 -12.32 -0.24
CA ASP A 24 -24.63 -12.16 1.17
C ASP A 24 -24.00 -10.80 1.45
N PHE A 25 -23.16 -10.30 0.54
CA PHE A 25 -22.61 -8.95 0.63
C PHE A 25 -23.71 -7.87 0.58
N ILE A 26 -24.67 -8.02 -0.34
CA ILE A 26 -25.78 -7.06 -0.48
C ILE A 26 -26.68 -7.09 0.76
N ARG A 27 -26.96 -8.26 1.33
CA ARG A 27 -27.70 -8.39 2.60
C ARG A 27 -26.96 -7.66 3.73
N ALA A 28 -25.66 -7.89 3.88
CA ALA A 28 -24.84 -7.22 4.88
C ALA A 28 -24.82 -5.69 4.69
N PHE A 29 -24.80 -5.20 3.45
CA PHE A 29 -24.90 -3.77 3.17
C PHE A 29 -26.25 -3.18 3.60
N HIS A 30 -27.36 -3.84 3.28
CA HIS A 30 -28.70 -3.38 3.64
C HIS A 30 -28.99 -3.47 5.14
N GLU A 31 -28.43 -4.47 5.83
CA GLU A 31 -28.49 -4.56 7.29
C GLU A 31 -27.80 -3.36 7.96
N ALA A 32 -26.61 -2.99 7.47
CA ALA A 32 -25.90 -1.80 7.94
C ALA A 32 -26.54 -0.48 7.48
N HIS A 33 -27.35 -0.50 6.41
CA HIS A 33 -27.99 0.68 5.82
C HIS A 33 -29.50 0.45 5.58
N PRO A 34 -30.34 0.45 6.63
CA PRO A 34 -31.78 0.16 6.49
C PRO A 34 -32.54 1.12 5.56
N ARG A 35 -31.97 2.31 5.29
CA ARG A 35 -32.53 3.33 4.40
C ARG A 35 -32.09 3.20 2.94
N ALA A 36 -31.34 2.15 2.57
CA ALA A 36 -30.83 1.93 1.21
C ALA A 36 -31.90 1.51 0.18
N GLY A 37 -33.16 1.41 0.60
CA GLY A 37 -34.28 0.98 -0.23
C GLY A 37 -34.55 -0.53 -0.16
N SER A 38 -35.27 -1.06 -1.15
CA SER A 38 -35.70 -2.46 -1.15
C SER A 38 -34.54 -3.43 -1.44
N LEU A 39 -34.21 -4.26 -0.45
CA LEU A 39 -33.25 -5.35 -0.57
C LEU A 39 -33.66 -6.34 -1.66
N GLU A 40 -34.93 -6.74 -1.71
CA GLU A 40 -35.44 -7.71 -2.68
C GLU A 40 -35.25 -7.21 -4.12
N ALA A 41 -35.58 -5.94 -4.38
CA ALA A 41 -35.39 -5.34 -5.69
C ALA A 41 -33.90 -5.23 -6.07
N ARG A 42 -33.01 -4.97 -5.11
CA ARG A 42 -31.57 -4.96 -5.37
C ARG A 42 -31.04 -6.36 -5.67
N LEU A 43 -31.41 -7.37 -4.89
CA LEU A 43 -31.02 -8.77 -5.11
C LEU A 43 -31.52 -9.28 -6.48
N ALA A 44 -32.75 -8.96 -6.87
CA ALA A 44 -33.28 -9.32 -8.18
C ALA A 44 -32.43 -8.74 -9.33
N ARG A 45 -32.02 -7.46 -9.22
CA ARG A 45 -31.12 -6.82 -10.19
C ARG A 45 -29.74 -7.49 -10.24
N VAL A 46 -29.13 -7.76 -9.09
CA VAL A 46 -27.82 -8.43 -9.01
C VAL A 46 -27.88 -9.82 -9.66
N ARG A 47 -28.92 -10.60 -9.38
CA ARG A 47 -29.12 -11.91 -10.02
C ARG A 47 -29.23 -11.80 -11.54
N ALA A 48 -30.03 -10.85 -12.02
CA ALA A 48 -30.19 -10.63 -13.45
C ALA A 48 -28.87 -10.20 -14.13
N GLU A 49 -28.11 -9.29 -13.53
CA GLU A 49 -26.80 -8.86 -14.03
C GLU A 49 -25.82 -10.04 -14.11
N ILE A 50 -25.71 -10.86 -13.04
CA ILE A 50 -24.81 -12.02 -13.00
C ILE A 50 -25.21 -13.04 -14.06
N GLN A 51 -26.52 -13.29 -14.24
CA GLN A 51 -27.01 -14.21 -15.25
C GLN A 51 -26.70 -13.73 -16.68
N GLN A 52 -26.80 -12.43 -16.94
CA GLN A 52 -26.63 -11.85 -18.28
C GLN A 52 -25.16 -11.64 -18.64
N THR A 53 -24.32 -11.23 -17.69
CA THR A 53 -22.96 -10.74 -17.96
C THR A 53 -21.87 -11.58 -17.30
N GLY A 54 -22.24 -12.52 -16.43
CA GLY A 54 -21.31 -13.29 -15.60
C GLY A 54 -20.81 -12.53 -14.37
N THR A 55 -21.22 -11.27 -14.16
CA THR A 55 -20.83 -10.43 -13.03
C THR A 55 -21.91 -9.41 -12.67
N TYR A 56 -21.68 -8.54 -11.68
CA TYR A 56 -22.58 -7.42 -11.37
C TYR A 56 -21.78 -6.19 -10.99
N ARG A 57 -22.43 -5.01 -11.03
CA ARG A 57 -21.81 -3.75 -10.61
C ARG A 57 -22.35 -3.30 -9.27
N GLN A 58 -21.46 -3.10 -8.28
CA GLN A 58 -21.84 -2.44 -7.04
C GLN A 58 -22.22 -0.97 -7.27
N LEU A 59 -23.21 -0.50 -6.53
CA LEU A 59 -23.51 0.93 -6.39
C LEU A 59 -22.33 1.65 -5.70
N PRO A 60 -22.17 2.98 -5.87
CA PRO A 60 -21.10 3.72 -5.20
C PRO A 60 -21.10 3.55 -3.66
N ALA A 61 -22.29 3.52 -3.04
CA ALA A 61 -22.43 3.30 -1.60
C ALA A 61 -22.03 1.88 -1.17
N GLU A 62 -22.40 0.87 -1.97
CA GLU A 62 -22.00 -0.53 -1.76
C GLU A 62 -20.47 -0.67 -1.87
N LEU A 63 -19.87 -0.07 -2.89
CA LEU A 63 -18.40 -0.07 -3.05
C LEU A 63 -17.72 0.57 -1.84
N ALA A 64 -18.20 1.75 -1.42
CA ALA A 64 -17.61 2.46 -0.29
C ALA A 64 -17.71 1.65 1.01
N TYR A 65 -18.85 1.01 1.25
CA TYR A 65 -19.05 0.11 2.39
C TYR A 65 -18.06 -1.07 2.37
N GLY A 66 -18.00 -1.79 1.24
CA GLY A 66 -17.10 -2.93 1.08
C GLY A 66 -15.62 -2.56 1.21
N ALA A 67 -15.20 -1.44 0.62
CA ALA A 67 -13.83 -0.94 0.70
C ALA A 67 -13.42 -0.61 2.14
N ARG A 68 -14.31 0.04 2.90
CA ARG A 68 -14.07 0.42 4.30
C ARG A 68 -13.99 -0.80 5.22
N ILE A 69 -14.86 -1.80 5.02
CA ILE A 69 -14.80 -3.06 5.77
C ILE A 69 -13.53 -3.84 5.42
N ALA A 70 -13.21 -3.96 4.13
CA ALA A 70 -11.99 -4.64 3.70
C ALA A 70 -10.75 -4.01 4.33
N LEU A 71 -10.69 -2.67 4.39
CA LEU A 71 -9.60 -1.95 5.01
C LEU A 71 -9.55 -2.16 6.54
N ARG A 72 -10.69 -2.05 7.24
CA ARG A 72 -10.81 -2.37 8.68
C ARG A 72 -10.27 -3.76 8.99
N ASP A 73 -10.63 -4.75 8.16
CA ASP A 73 -10.32 -6.15 8.40
C ASP A 73 -8.94 -6.59 7.85
N SER A 74 -8.22 -5.67 7.20
CA SER A 74 -6.93 -5.94 6.57
C SER A 74 -5.76 -5.98 7.55
N GLY A 75 -5.93 -5.41 8.74
CA GLY A 75 -4.86 -5.19 9.71
C GLY A 75 -4.00 -3.95 9.44
N TRP A 76 -4.26 -3.19 8.37
CA TRP A 76 -3.54 -1.94 8.05
C TRP A 76 -4.16 -0.68 8.70
N CYS A 77 -5.38 -0.78 9.25
CA CYS A 77 -5.98 0.25 10.09
C CYS A 77 -5.74 -0.09 11.57
N GLY A 78 -4.98 0.73 12.29
CA GLY A 78 -4.84 0.65 13.75
C GLY A 78 -5.96 1.34 14.53
N SER A 79 -5.94 1.25 15.86
CA SER A 79 -7.02 1.74 16.74
C SER A 79 -7.00 3.26 16.85
N GLY A 80 -7.96 3.92 16.22
CA GLY A 80 -8.00 5.39 16.12
C GLY A 80 -7.97 5.89 14.68
N VAL A 81 -7.70 5.00 13.71
CA VAL A 81 -7.98 5.28 12.30
C VAL A 81 -9.51 5.20 12.12
N PRO A 82 -10.18 6.30 11.74
CA PRO A 82 -11.62 6.28 11.49
C PRO A 82 -11.87 5.57 10.15
N TRP A 83 -11.79 4.25 10.13
CA TRP A 83 -11.96 3.44 8.92
C TRP A 83 -13.31 3.74 8.23
N TRP A 84 -14.34 4.10 8.99
CA TRP A 84 -15.64 4.56 8.50
C TRP A 84 -15.58 5.90 7.75
N ALA A 85 -14.62 6.76 8.07
CA ALA A 85 -14.39 8.06 7.42
C ALA A 85 -13.40 7.98 6.26
N THR A 86 -12.78 6.82 6.00
CA THR A 86 -11.89 6.62 4.85
C THR A 86 -12.56 7.11 3.56
N ARG A 87 -11.86 7.98 2.84
CA ARG A 87 -12.32 8.51 1.55
C ARG A 87 -12.18 7.43 0.49
N VAL A 88 -13.28 7.12 -0.20
CA VAL A 88 -13.31 6.12 -1.28
C VAL A 88 -13.41 6.85 -2.61
N ARG A 89 -12.37 6.77 -3.43
CA ARG A 89 -12.36 7.28 -4.81
C ARG A 89 -12.80 6.16 -5.75
N ASP A 90 -14.03 6.26 -6.25
CA ASP A 90 -14.56 5.33 -7.25
C ASP A 90 -14.06 5.73 -8.65
N LEU A 91 -13.01 5.04 -9.11
CA LEU A 91 -12.41 5.22 -10.43
C LEU A 91 -12.54 3.95 -11.28
N ARG A 92 -13.63 3.19 -11.08
CA ARG A 92 -13.87 1.92 -11.80
C ARG A 92 -14.00 2.08 -13.32
N ASN A 93 -14.18 3.30 -13.81
CA ASN A 93 -14.23 3.62 -15.24
C ASN A 93 -12.83 3.91 -15.84
N VAL A 94 -11.78 4.00 -15.01
CA VAL A 94 -10.41 4.30 -15.46
C VAL A 94 -9.66 3.01 -15.75
N GLN A 95 -9.24 2.84 -17.01
CA GLN A 95 -8.61 1.60 -17.49
C GLN A 95 -7.26 1.82 -18.16
N ALA A 96 -7.05 2.95 -18.85
CA ALA A 96 -5.77 3.23 -19.53
C ALA A 96 -4.62 3.38 -18.52
N ALA A 97 -3.46 2.81 -18.83
CA ALA A 97 -2.32 2.74 -17.91
C ALA A 97 -1.88 4.14 -17.46
N SER A 98 -1.84 5.10 -18.39
CA SER A 98 -1.48 6.50 -18.11
C SER A 98 -2.50 7.20 -17.21
N ALA A 99 -3.79 6.92 -17.38
CA ALA A 99 -4.85 7.49 -16.56
C ALA A 99 -4.83 6.91 -15.14
N VAL A 100 -4.60 5.60 -15.00
CA VAL A 100 -4.38 4.95 -13.69
C VAL A 100 -3.18 5.58 -12.98
N ALA A 101 -2.05 5.74 -13.67
CA ALA A 101 -0.86 6.36 -13.10
C ALA A 101 -1.11 7.81 -12.64
N THR A 102 -1.77 8.61 -13.48
CA THR A 102 -2.16 9.99 -13.15
C THR A 102 -3.03 10.04 -11.89
N GLN A 103 -3.98 9.12 -11.76
CA GLN A 103 -4.88 9.07 -10.60
C GLN A 103 -4.19 8.54 -9.33
N CYS A 104 -3.12 7.75 -9.47
CA CYS A 104 -2.23 7.37 -8.37
C CYS A 104 -1.41 8.57 -7.89
N PHE A 105 -0.89 9.40 -8.79
CA PHE A 105 -0.21 10.64 -8.40
C PHE A 105 -1.17 11.61 -7.71
N GLU A 106 -2.40 11.70 -8.21
CA GLU A 106 -3.46 12.47 -7.54
C GLU A 106 -3.82 11.90 -6.17
N HIS A 107 -3.73 10.58 -5.97
CA HIS A 107 -3.88 9.98 -4.64
C HIS A 107 -2.83 10.54 -3.68
N LEU A 108 -1.57 10.59 -4.10
CA LEU A 108 -0.48 11.10 -3.27
C LEU A 108 -0.69 12.58 -2.91
N ARG A 109 -1.12 13.41 -3.87
CA ARG A 109 -1.43 14.82 -3.61
C ARG A 109 -2.57 15.01 -2.62
N LEU A 110 -3.63 14.20 -2.73
CA LEU A 110 -4.79 14.29 -1.84
C LEU A 110 -4.57 13.61 -0.48
N ALA A 111 -3.55 12.76 -0.36
CA ALA A 111 -3.29 12.02 0.86
C ALA A 111 -2.64 12.88 1.93
N VAL A 112 -1.90 13.94 1.55
CA VAL A 112 -1.30 14.91 2.47
C VAL A 112 -1.87 16.28 2.16
N ASP A 113 -2.62 16.84 3.10
CA ASP A 113 -3.12 18.21 3.00
C ASP A 113 -2.67 19.01 4.23
N HIS A 114 -1.82 20.01 4.02
CA HIS A 114 -1.30 20.89 5.08
C HIS A 114 -0.72 20.16 6.32
N GLY A 115 -0.11 18.99 6.13
CA GLY A 115 0.46 18.16 7.22
C GLY A 115 -0.50 17.08 7.75
N ASP A 116 -1.79 17.15 7.44
CA ASP A 116 -2.72 16.08 7.83
C ASP A 116 -2.79 14.99 6.76
N VAL A 117 -2.67 13.74 7.21
CA VAL A 117 -2.76 12.58 6.32
C VAL A 117 -4.19 12.07 6.33
N THR A 118 -4.84 12.11 5.16
CA THR A 118 -6.21 11.62 4.99
C THR A 118 -6.20 10.14 4.60
N PRO A 119 -6.82 9.23 5.36
CA PRO A 119 -7.00 7.84 4.93
C PRO A 119 -7.86 7.77 3.68
N MET A 120 -7.31 7.14 2.65
CA MET A 120 -7.94 7.07 1.35
C MET A 120 -7.74 5.71 0.71
N ILE A 121 -8.71 5.31 -0.09
CA ILE A 121 -8.61 4.21 -1.04
C ILE A 121 -9.04 4.72 -2.42
N THR A 122 -8.32 4.34 -3.46
CA THR A 122 -8.71 4.56 -4.85
C THR A 122 -8.96 3.23 -5.51
N VAL A 123 -10.18 3.00 -5.99
CA VAL A 123 -10.58 1.72 -6.58
C VAL A 123 -10.68 1.88 -8.09
N PHE A 124 -9.80 1.19 -8.83
CA PHE A 124 -9.81 1.16 -10.29
C PHE A 124 -10.73 0.06 -10.83
N ALA A 125 -10.77 -0.13 -12.15
CA ALA A 125 -11.63 -1.11 -12.79
C ALA A 125 -11.42 -2.54 -12.24
N PRO A 126 -12.50 -3.31 -12.02
CA PRO A 126 -12.41 -4.69 -11.57
C PRO A 126 -11.94 -5.63 -12.68
N ASP A 127 -11.58 -6.86 -12.31
CA ASP A 127 -11.58 -7.97 -13.25
C ASP A 127 -13.02 -8.26 -13.71
N THR A 128 -13.19 -8.57 -14.98
CA THR A 128 -14.47 -8.89 -15.61
C THR A 128 -14.36 -10.20 -16.38
N PRO A 129 -15.49 -10.87 -16.70
CA PRO A 129 -15.48 -12.03 -17.60
C PRO A 129 -14.89 -11.73 -18.98
N THR A 130 -14.88 -10.45 -19.41
CA THR A 130 -14.31 -10.02 -20.69
C THR A 130 -12.81 -9.71 -20.63
N GLY A 131 -12.23 -9.61 -19.44
CA GLY A 131 -10.80 -9.32 -19.29
C GLY A 131 -10.43 -8.72 -17.93
N PRO A 132 -9.12 -8.71 -17.61
CA PRO A 132 -8.64 -8.24 -16.32
C PRO A 132 -8.62 -6.70 -16.23
N GLY A 133 -8.80 -6.18 -15.02
CA GLY A 133 -8.59 -4.78 -14.69
C GLY A 133 -7.10 -4.38 -14.67
N PRO A 134 -6.79 -3.09 -14.47
CA PRO A 134 -5.40 -2.64 -14.35
C PRO A 134 -4.71 -3.25 -13.13
N ARG A 135 -3.38 -3.39 -13.22
CA ARG A 135 -2.49 -3.87 -12.15
C ARG A 135 -1.41 -2.83 -11.89
N ILE A 136 -1.10 -2.59 -10.62
CA ILE A 136 0.06 -1.81 -10.20
C ILE A 136 1.11 -2.81 -9.69
N TRP A 137 2.32 -2.77 -10.25
CA TRP A 137 3.37 -3.71 -9.85
C TRP A 137 4.11 -3.28 -8.59
N ASN A 138 4.07 -1.99 -8.28
CA ASN A 138 4.71 -1.44 -7.10
C ASN A 138 4.01 -1.95 -5.84
N HIS A 139 4.79 -2.37 -4.84
CA HIS A 139 4.26 -2.68 -3.51
C HIS A 139 3.60 -1.46 -2.86
N GLN A 140 4.27 -0.31 -2.98
CA GLN A 140 3.78 0.99 -2.56
C GLN A 140 3.94 1.99 -3.70
N LEU A 141 3.06 3.00 -3.79
CA LEU A 141 3.15 4.01 -4.84
C LEU A 141 4.47 4.80 -4.78
N VAL A 142 4.99 5.01 -3.57
CA VAL A 142 6.30 5.62 -3.33
C VAL A 142 7.22 4.56 -2.73
N GLY A 143 8.43 4.49 -3.25
CA GLY A 143 9.50 3.66 -2.72
C GLY A 143 10.83 4.04 -3.35
N TYR A 144 11.92 3.80 -2.62
CA TYR A 144 13.25 4.11 -3.09
C TYR A 144 13.88 2.95 -3.85
N ALA A 145 14.70 3.26 -4.84
CA ALA A 145 15.40 2.28 -5.63
C ALA A 145 16.53 1.63 -4.84
N GLY A 146 16.81 0.37 -5.17
CA GLY A 146 18.04 -0.34 -4.78
C GLY A 146 18.90 -0.64 -6.00
N TYR A 147 20.18 -0.27 -5.96
CA TYR A 147 21.17 -0.53 -7.00
C TYR A 147 22.29 -1.41 -6.44
N ALA A 148 22.28 -2.70 -6.80
CA ALA A 148 23.40 -3.57 -6.51
C ALA A 148 24.57 -3.27 -7.45
N ASP A 149 25.78 -3.17 -6.91
CA ASP A 149 27.02 -3.20 -7.67
C ASP A 149 27.51 -4.64 -7.90
N GLY A 150 28.66 -4.78 -8.57
CA GLY A 150 29.26 -6.09 -8.87
C GLY A 150 29.83 -6.81 -7.65
N ASP A 151 30.08 -6.10 -6.55
CA ASP A 151 30.72 -6.61 -5.34
C ASP A 151 29.71 -6.91 -4.22
N GLY A 152 28.42 -6.86 -4.54
CA GLY A 152 27.33 -7.16 -3.61
C GLY A 152 26.94 -6.01 -2.69
N ARG A 153 27.53 -4.81 -2.84
CA ARG A 153 27.06 -3.62 -2.12
C ARG A 153 25.83 -3.06 -2.82
N VAL A 154 24.92 -2.51 -2.03
CA VAL A 154 23.70 -1.90 -2.57
C VAL A 154 23.64 -0.43 -2.19
N LEU A 155 23.43 0.42 -3.18
CA LEU A 155 23.03 1.81 -2.99
C LEU A 155 21.50 1.90 -2.93
N GLY A 156 20.95 2.46 -1.85
CA GLY A 156 19.50 2.58 -1.62
C GLY A 156 18.91 1.36 -0.93
N ASP A 157 17.66 0.98 -1.24
CA ASP A 157 16.94 -0.10 -0.54
C ASP A 157 17.23 -1.49 -1.15
N PRO A 158 17.95 -2.41 -0.46
CA PRO A 158 18.25 -3.76 -0.96
C PRO A 158 17.01 -4.57 -1.32
N ARG A 159 15.90 -4.36 -0.60
CA ARG A 159 14.63 -5.07 -0.82
C ARG A 159 14.02 -4.70 -2.17
N ARG A 160 14.47 -3.60 -2.78
CA ARG A 160 13.95 -3.08 -4.04
C ARG A 160 14.81 -3.39 -5.25
N VAL A 161 16.00 -3.98 -5.10
CA VAL A 161 16.93 -4.29 -6.21
C VAL A 161 16.25 -5.04 -7.37
N ALA A 162 15.47 -6.09 -7.05
CA ALA A 162 14.78 -6.87 -8.07
C ALA A 162 13.78 -6.03 -8.88
N PHE A 163 13.03 -5.17 -8.20
CA PHE A 163 12.06 -4.26 -8.81
C PHE A 163 12.74 -3.14 -9.59
N THR A 164 13.77 -2.51 -9.05
CA THR A 164 14.61 -1.51 -9.74
C THR A 164 15.09 -2.06 -11.08
N ASN A 165 15.63 -3.29 -11.09
CA ASN A 165 16.13 -3.92 -12.30
C ASN A 165 15.01 -4.25 -13.30
N ALA A 166 13.82 -4.60 -12.82
CA ALA A 166 12.65 -4.78 -13.68
C ALA A 166 12.22 -3.45 -14.33
N ALA A 167 12.13 -2.36 -13.56
CA ALA A 167 11.82 -1.03 -14.08
C ALA A 167 12.83 -0.58 -15.14
N ARG A 168 14.13 -0.81 -14.90
CA ARG A 168 15.20 -0.50 -15.86
C ARG A 168 15.05 -1.27 -17.17
N ARG A 169 14.72 -2.57 -17.13
CA ARG A 169 14.45 -3.38 -18.33
C ARG A 169 13.23 -2.90 -19.11
N LEU A 170 12.27 -2.27 -18.45
CA LEU A 170 11.10 -1.65 -19.06
C LEU A 170 11.36 -0.22 -19.56
N GLY A 171 12.61 0.25 -19.55
CA GLY A 171 13.00 1.55 -20.08
C GLY A 171 13.05 2.68 -19.06
N TRP A 172 12.93 2.39 -17.75
CA TRP A 172 13.21 3.40 -16.73
C TRP A 172 14.71 3.72 -16.67
N HIS A 173 15.03 5.00 -16.71
CA HIS A 173 16.39 5.49 -16.55
C HIS A 173 16.53 6.14 -15.16
N PRO A 174 17.36 5.58 -14.27
CA PRO A 174 17.66 6.20 -12.98
C PRO A 174 18.24 7.62 -13.16
N PRO A 175 18.07 8.51 -12.17
CA PRO A 175 18.68 9.83 -12.18
C PRO A 175 20.20 9.78 -12.41
N VAL A 176 20.74 10.82 -13.04
CA VAL A 176 22.18 11.06 -13.11
C VAL A 176 22.66 11.43 -11.71
N GLY A 177 23.75 10.80 -11.23
CA GLY A 177 24.21 10.96 -9.85
C GLY A 177 23.30 10.25 -8.85
N ARG A 178 23.15 8.93 -9.02
CA ARG A 178 22.26 8.09 -8.21
C ARG A 178 22.49 8.31 -6.71
N THR A 179 21.40 8.30 -5.95
CA THR A 179 21.41 8.48 -4.50
C THR A 179 20.77 7.27 -3.80
N ARG A 180 20.88 7.25 -2.46
CA ARG A 180 20.20 6.24 -1.63
C ARG A 180 18.67 6.38 -1.64
N PHE A 181 18.14 7.53 -2.07
CA PHE A 181 16.73 7.88 -1.98
C PHE A 181 16.15 8.22 -3.36
N ASP A 182 16.66 7.61 -4.42
CA ASP A 182 16.11 7.78 -5.76
C ASP A 182 14.71 7.14 -5.84
N GLN A 183 13.69 7.92 -6.16
CA GLN A 183 12.31 7.44 -6.25
C GLN A 183 12.12 6.48 -7.44
N LEU A 184 11.52 5.32 -7.17
CA LEU A 184 11.13 4.35 -8.19
C LEU A 184 9.96 4.89 -9.03
N PRO A 185 9.89 4.55 -10.32
CA PRO A 185 8.72 4.88 -11.15
C PRO A 185 7.53 4.00 -10.76
N LEU A 186 6.34 4.44 -11.13
CA LEU A 186 5.16 3.61 -11.10
C LEU A 186 5.10 2.72 -12.35
N ILE A 187 4.85 1.43 -12.18
CA ILE A 187 4.59 0.50 -13.29
C ILE A 187 3.14 0.07 -13.24
N VAL A 188 2.39 0.43 -14.28
CA VAL A 188 0.99 0.04 -14.45
C VAL A 188 0.88 -0.89 -15.64
N ALA A 189 0.23 -2.03 -15.45
CA ALA A 189 -0.06 -2.99 -16.51
C ALA A 189 -1.56 -3.07 -16.77
N THR A 190 -1.94 -3.03 -18.05
CA THR A 190 -3.31 -3.25 -18.52
C THR A 190 -3.32 -4.39 -19.54
N ALA A 191 -4.49 -4.97 -19.80
CA ALA A 191 -4.62 -6.05 -20.78
C ALA A 191 -4.20 -5.60 -22.20
N GLN A 192 -4.44 -4.33 -22.52
CA GLN A 192 -4.25 -3.75 -23.85
C GLN A 192 -2.83 -3.22 -24.06
N GLU A 193 -2.21 -2.62 -23.03
CA GLU A 193 -0.94 -1.90 -23.18
C GLU A 193 0.27 -2.65 -22.62
N GLY A 194 0.04 -3.73 -21.87
CA GLY A 194 1.09 -4.38 -21.07
C GLY A 194 1.65 -3.44 -19.99
N PRO A 195 2.81 -3.75 -19.39
CA PRO A 195 3.43 -2.90 -18.38
C PRO A 195 4.01 -1.62 -18.97
N ARG A 196 3.58 -0.48 -18.43
CA ARG A 196 4.05 0.86 -18.80
C ARG A 196 4.65 1.55 -17.57
N VAL A 197 5.78 2.23 -17.79
CA VAL A 197 6.55 2.93 -16.76
C VAL A 197 6.17 4.40 -16.74
N PHE A 198 5.90 4.95 -15.56
CA PHE A 198 5.57 6.36 -15.34
C PHE A 198 6.43 6.91 -14.21
N SER A 199 7.29 7.88 -14.52
CA SER A 199 8.07 8.58 -13.50
C SER A 199 7.14 9.40 -12.60
N LEU A 200 7.42 9.40 -11.29
CA LEU A 200 6.68 10.25 -10.35
C LEU A 200 7.01 11.72 -10.63
N PRO A 201 6.00 12.60 -10.69
CA PRO A 201 6.22 14.04 -10.70
C PRO A 201 6.97 14.48 -9.41
N ARG A 202 7.79 15.53 -9.50
CA ARG A 202 8.60 15.96 -8.35
C ARG A 202 7.77 16.53 -7.19
N ASP A 203 6.56 17.00 -7.47
CA ASP A 203 5.65 17.65 -6.55
C ASP A 203 4.76 16.67 -5.76
N VAL A 204 4.71 15.38 -6.13
CA VAL A 204 3.69 14.46 -5.57
C VAL A 204 4.16 13.72 -4.33
N VAL A 205 5.46 13.78 -4.01
CA VAL A 205 6.04 13.07 -2.85
C VAL A 205 6.53 14.09 -1.84
N ALA A 206 5.86 14.16 -0.70
CA ALA A 206 6.38 14.85 0.47
C ALA A 206 7.46 13.98 1.13
N GLU A 207 8.73 14.37 1.01
CA GLU A 207 9.85 13.76 1.71
C GLU A 207 10.23 14.59 2.94
N ILE A 208 10.44 13.92 4.07
CA ILE A 208 10.81 14.51 5.34
C ILE A 208 12.29 14.19 5.58
N PRO A 209 13.19 15.18 5.59
CA PRO A 209 14.57 14.96 6.05
C PRO A 209 14.55 14.60 7.54
N LEU A 210 15.42 13.67 7.93
CA LEU A 210 15.45 13.19 9.31
C LEU A 210 16.55 13.87 10.12
N GLU A 211 16.14 14.37 11.28
CA GLU A 211 16.96 15.04 12.28
C GLU A 211 16.71 14.41 13.66
N HIS A 212 17.68 14.54 14.57
CA HIS A 212 17.57 13.98 15.92
C HIS A 212 17.54 15.10 16.96
N PRO A 213 16.62 15.06 17.96
CA PRO A 213 16.48 16.14 18.94
C PRO A 213 17.73 16.36 19.78
N ASP A 214 18.49 15.30 20.07
CA ASP A 214 19.68 15.37 20.94
C ASP A 214 21.02 15.16 20.20
N PHE A 215 20.98 14.78 18.92
CA PHE A 215 22.19 14.42 18.15
C PHE A 215 22.29 15.29 16.89
N PRO A 216 22.92 16.49 16.99
CA PRO A 216 23.05 17.41 15.85
C PRO A 216 23.73 16.78 14.64
N TRP A 217 24.64 15.82 14.88
CA TRP A 217 25.36 15.12 13.82
C TRP A 217 24.47 14.20 12.96
N PHE A 218 23.23 13.92 13.38
CA PHE A 218 22.33 13.00 12.69
C PHE A 218 21.98 13.51 11.28
N VAL A 219 21.87 14.82 11.09
CA VAL A 219 21.57 15.44 9.79
C VAL A 219 22.64 15.12 8.73
N GLU A 220 23.89 14.88 9.15
CA GLU A 220 25.00 14.51 8.28
C GLU A 220 24.80 13.11 7.66
N LEU A 221 23.95 12.26 8.28
CA LEU A 221 23.58 10.97 7.69
C LEU A 221 22.72 11.15 6.44
N GLY A 222 22.11 12.31 6.21
CA GLY A 222 21.32 12.63 5.01
C GLY A 222 20.13 11.69 4.80
N LEU A 223 19.57 11.15 5.88
CA LEU A 223 18.41 10.26 5.84
C LEU A 223 17.13 11.06 5.57
N ARG A 224 16.19 10.43 4.87
CA ARG A 224 14.87 11.00 4.58
C ARG A 224 13.85 9.90 4.39
N TRP A 225 12.57 10.22 4.58
CA TRP A 225 11.49 9.28 4.31
C TRP A 225 10.27 9.99 3.70
N TYR A 226 9.49 9.29 2.89
CA TYR A 226 8.24 9.84 2.36
C TYR A 226 7.17 9.88 3.45
N ALA A 227 6.26 10.85 3.40
CA ALA A 227 5.32 11.15 4.48
C ALA A 227 4.17 10.14 4.62
N VAL A 228 3.74 9.49 3.51
CA VAL A 228 2.54 8.64 3.52
C VAL A 228 2.81 7.26 2.91
N PRO A 229 2.45 6.16 3.61
CA PRO A 229 2.55 4.82 3.07
C PRO A 229 1.30 4.48 2.25
N VAL A 230 1.39 4.55 0.92
CA VAL A 230 0.32 4.09 0.03
C VAL A 230 0.63 2.69 -0.49
N VAL A 231 -0.05 1.67 0.04
CA VAL A 231 0.06 0.26 -0.40
C VAL A 231 -0.73 0.09 -1.70
N SER A 232 -0.16 -0.61 -2.69
CA SER A 232 -0.73 -0.68 -4.04
C SER A 232 -0.76 -2.05 -4.71
N ASP A 233 -0.11 -3.07 -4.15
CA ASP A 233 -0.04 -4.43 -4.71
C ASP A 233 -1.09 -5.41 -4.14
N MET A 234 -2.04 -4.91 -3.36
CA MET A 234 -3.13 -5.71 -2.81
C MET A 234 -4.36 -5.66 -3.72
N ARG A 235 -5.02 -6.81 -3.88
CA ARG A 235 -6.31 -6.93 -4.55
C ARG A 235 -7.42 -6.76 -3.53
N LEU A 236 -8.34 -5.85 -3.81
CA LEU A 236 -9.56 -5.68 -3.02
C LEU A 236 -10.65 -6.61 -3.57
N ARG A 237 -11.26 -7.43 -2.73
CA ARG A 237 -12.40 -8.28 -3.09
C ARG A 237 -13.62 -7.81 -2.34
N ILE A 238 -14.74 -7.57 -3.03
CA ILE A 238 -16.01 -7.13 -2.44
C ILE A 238 -17.14 -7.92 -3.09
N GLY A 239 -17.89 -8.70 -2.31
CA GLY A 239 -19.07 -9.43 -2.77
C GLY A 239 -18.83 -10.25 -4.03
N GLY A 240 -17.68 -10.93 -4.12
CA GLY A 240 -17.29 -11.75 -5.28
C GLY A 240 -16.67 -10.99 -6.47
N ILE A 241 -16.54 -9.66 -6.41
CA ILE A 241 -15.85 -8.85 -7.42
C ILE A 241 -14.40 -8.61 -6.99
N GLU A 242 -13.45 -8.82 -7.90
CA GLU A 242 -12.03 -8.55 -7.68
C GLU A 242 -11.62 -7.21 -8.29
N TYR A 243 -11.03 -6.35 -7.47
CA TYR A 243 -10.47 -5.04 -7.78
C TYR A 243 -8.95 -5.10 -7.66
N PRO A 244 -8.23 -5.31 -8.77
CA PRO A 244 -6.83 -5.71 -8.70
C PRO A 244 -5.86 -4.56 -8.48
N ALA A 245 -6.29 -3.34 -8.77
CA ALA A 245 -5.60 -2.11 -8.40
C ALA A 245 -6.54 -1.30 -7.50
N ALA A 246 -6.26 -1.34 -6.20
CA ALA A 246 -7.01 -0.59 -5.20
C ALA A 246 -6.06 0.06 -4.19
N PRO A 247 -5.16 0.99 -4.60
CA PRO A 247 -4.20 1.57 -3.69
C PRO A 247 -4.88 2.33 -2.54
N PHE A 248 -4.31 2.18 -1.35
CA PHE A 248 -4.83 2.79 -0.14
C PHE A 248 -3.71 3.25 0.79
N ASN A 249 -4.02 4.23 1.64
CA ASN A 249 -3.12 4.71 2.67
C ASN A 249 -3.82 4.82 4.03
N THR A 250 -3.00 4.72 5.06
CA THR A 250 -3.30 5.15 6.43
C THR A 250 -2.15 6.07 6.87
N TRP A 251 -1.65 5.92 8.10
CA TRP A 251 -0.47 6.61 8.61
C TRP A 251 0.68 5.62 8.75
N PHE A 252 1.91 6.11 8.77
CA PHE A 252 3.02 5.31 9.27
C PHE A 252 2.81 4.99 10.75
N ILE A 253 3.20 3.79 11.16
CA ILE A 253 3.25 3.42 12.57
C ILE A 253 4.62 3.86 13.10
N GLY A 254 4.65 4.65 14.18
CA GLY A 254 5.86 5.00 14.90
C GLY A 254 6.63 3.74 15.31
N GLY A 255 7.96 3.80 15.29
CA GLY A 255 8.78 2.62 15.56
C GLY A 255 9.04 1.73 14.34
N THR A 256 8.27 1.87 13.25
CA THR A 256 8.43 0.99 12.07
C THR A 256 9.43 1.54 11.06
N VAL A 257 9.42 2.83 10.75
CA VAL A 257 10.36 3.39 9.76
C VAL A 257 11.80 3.34 10.26
N GLY A 258 12.07 3.76 11.50
CA GLY A 258 13.43 3.78 12.06
C GLY A 258 13.97 2.36 12.25
N THR A 259 13.23 1.47 12.90
CA THR A 259 13.71 0.10 13.12
C THR A 259 13.68 -0.77 11.84
N ARG A 260 12.54 -0.85 11.13
CA ARG A 260 12.35 -1.84 10.03
C ARG A 260 12.89 -1.35 8.70
N ASP A 261 12.74 -0.08 8.37
CA ASP A 261 13.17 0.44 7.07
C ASP A 261 14.59 1.00 7.12
N LEU A 262 14.94 1.75 8.17
CA LEU A 262 16.27 2.35 8.29
C LEU A 262 17.27 1.42 8.99
N GLY A 263 16.89 0.81 10.11
CA GLY A 263 17.80 0.07 11.00
C GLY A 263 18.08 -1.38 10.60
N ALA A 264 17.12 -2.05 9.98
CA ALA A 264 17.22 -3.46 9.64
C ALA A 264 18.35 -3.76 8.65
N GLN A 265 19.05 -4.88 8.87
CA GLN A 265 20.22 -5.29 8.08
C GLN A 265 19.88 -5.63 6.63
N ASP A 266 18.68 -6.12 6.36
CA ASP A 266 18.17 -6.43 5.03
C ASP A 266 17.55 -5.20 4.32
N ALA A 267 17.53 -4.05 4.99
CA ALA A 267 17.07 -2.76 4.48
C ALA A 267 18.26 -1.76 4.41
N TYR A 268 18.15 -0.56 4.99
CA TYR A 268 19.23 0.44 4.91
C TYR A 268 20.39 0.21 5.88
N ALA A 269 20.26 -0.73 6.84
CA ALA A 269 21.30 -1.09 7.80
C ALA A 269 21.93 0.09 8.56
N MET A 270 21.17 1.16 8.82
CA MET A 270 21.65 2.38 9.47
C MET A 270 21.89 2.23 10.97
N ALA A 271 21.44 1.13 11.60
CA ALA A 271 21.67 0.89 13.02
C ALA A 271 23.18 0.89 13.36
N LEU A 272 24.02 0.27 12.53
CA LEU A 272 25.47 0.20 12.79
C LEU A 272 26.16 1.58 12.68
N PRO A 273 25.97 2.37 11.59
CA PRO A 273 26.47 3.74 11.53
C PRO A 273 26.02 4.62 12.72
N VAL A 274 24.76 4.51 13.14
CA VAL A 274 24.24 5.26 14.30
C VAL A 274 24.92 4.81 15.59
N ALA A 275 25.03 3.51 15.85
CA ALA A 275 25.68 2.96 17.03
C ALA A 275 27.14 3.41 17.18
N LEU A 276 27.90 3.42 16.07
CA LEU A 276 29.29 3.87 16.06
C LEU A 276 29.40 5.37 16.38
N ARG A 277 28.49 6.20 15.88
CA ARG A 277 28.44 7.64 16.16
C ARG A 277 28.01 7.95 17.59
N MET A 278 27.23 7.07 18.20
CA MET A 278 26.89 7.10 19.63
C MET A 278 28.00 6.55 20.54
N GLY A 279 29.05 5.94 19.98
CA GLY A 279 30.13 5.33 20.75
C GLY A 279 29.74 4.03 21.47
N LEU A 280 28.74 3.30 20.96
CA LEU A 280 28.32 2.02 21.50
C LEU A 280 29.33 0.91 21.16
N ASP A 281 29.46 -0.08 22.05
CA ASP A 281 30.22 -1.30 21.77
C ASP A 281 29.44 -2.22 20.81
N THR A 282 29.88 -2.27 19.55
CA THR A 282 29.25 -3.10 18.51
C THR A 282 29.92 -4.47 18.33
N SER A 283 30.82 -4.87 19.23
CA SER A 283 31.62 -6.10 19.09
C SER A 283 30.81 -7.38 19.32
N THR A 284 29.74 -7.31 20.13
CA THR A 284 28.87 -8.45 20.46
C THR A 284 27.42 -8.06 20.37
N THR A 285 26.55 -8.99 19.99
CA THR A 285 25.09 -8.76 20.01
C THR A 285 24.54 -8.60 21.43
N SER A 286 25.22 -9.17 22.44
CA SER A 286 24.83 -9.07 23.86
C SER A 286 24.95 -7.68 24.46
N SER A 287 25.65 -6.74 23.83
CA SER A 287 25.71 -5.35 24.30
C SER A 287 24.38 -4.60 24.06
N GLY A 288 23.48 -5.16 23.25
CA GLY A 288 22.19 -4.53 22.89
C GLY A 288 22.34 -3.31 21.98
N TRP A 289 23.51 -3.09 21.38
CA TRP A 289 23.79 -1.87 20.60
C TRP A 289 22.79 -1.64 19.46
N TRP A 290 22.26 -2.73 18.89
CA TRP A 290 21.31 -2.65 17.78
C TRP A 290 19.98 -2.09 18.23
N GLU A 291 19.46 -2.56 19.37
CA GLU A 291 18.23 -2.09 19.98
C GLU A 291 18.34 -0.60 20.35
N TRP A 292 19.46 -0.19 20.95
CA TRP A 292 19.71 1.22 21.28
C TRP A 292 19.77 2.10 20.03
N ALA A 293 20.50 1.70 19.00
CA ALA A 293 20.59 2.47 17.77
C ALA A 293 19.26 2.56 17.01
N CYS A 294 18.48 1.47 16.99
CA CYS A 294 17.13 1.46 16.41
C CYS A 294 16.16 2.38 17.19
N ALA A 295 16.25 2.41 18.52
CA ALA A 295 15.45 3.32 19.33
C ALA A 295 15.73 4.80 18.99
N GLU A 296 16.99 5.18 18.81
CA GLU A 296 17.35 6.56 18.42
C GLU A 296 16.98 6.86 16.96
N LEU A 297 17.03 5.87 16.05
CA LEU A 297 16.49 6.03 14.68
C LEU A 297 14.99 6.30 14.70
N ASP A 298 14.23 5.56 15.52
CA ASP A 298 12.78 5.77 15.66
C ASP A 298 12.49 7.12 16.32
N ARG A 299 13.28 7.54 17.30
CA ARG A 299 13.18 8.86 17.91
C ARG A 299 13.44 9.99 16.91
N ALA A 300 14.44 9.86 16.04
CA ALA A 300 14.68 10.80 14.95
C ALA A 300 13.48 10.90 14.00
N VAL A 301 12.91 9.75 13.62
CA VAL A 301 11.72 9.70 12.75
C VAL A 301 10.54 10.40 13.41
N VAL A 302 10.22 10.06 14.66
CA VAL A 302 9.09 10.68 15.39
C VAL A 302 9.28 12.18 15.49
N HIS A 303 10.47 12.64 15.90
CA HIS A 303 10.78 14.06 16.00
C HIS A 303 10.62 14.79 14.66
N SER A 304 11.16 14.23 13.58
CA SER A 304 11.16 14.87 12.27
C SER A 304 9.76 14.92 11.66
N PHE A 305 8.97 13.86 11.84
CA PHE A 305 7.59 13.80 11.38
C PHE A 305 6.70 14.78 12.14
N ASP A 306 6.85 14.87 13.47
CA ASP A 306 6.14 15.85 14.29
C ASP A 306 6.50 17.29 13.90
N ALA A 307 7.79 17.58 13.69
CA ALA A 307 8.26 18.89 13.20
C ALA A 307 7.70 19.24 11.81
N ALA A 308 7.48 18.24 10.95
CA ALA A 308 6.84 18.39 9.65
C ALA A 308 5.31 18.44 9.72
N GLY A 309 4.71 18.32 10.92
CA GLY A 309 3.28 18.27 11.14
C GLY A 309 2.61 16.96 10.70
N ILE A 310 3.38 15.95 10.34
CA ILE A 310 2.89 14.65 9.84
C ILE A 310 2.68 13.71 11.03
N ARG A 311 1.41 13.35 11.28
CA ARG A 311 1.08 12.43 12.36
C ARG A 311 1.60 11.02 12.10
N LEU A 312 2.25 10.44 13.10
CA LEU A 312 2.54 9.01 13.17
C LEU A 312 1.51 8.31 14.07
N PHE A 313 1.22 7.05 13.76
CA PHE A 313 0.34 6.22 14.56
C PHE A 313 1.14 5.48 15.64
N GLU A 314 0.68 5.45 16.89
CA GLU A 314 1.44 4.85 18.00
C GLU A 314 1.54 3.32 17.89
N GLN A 315 2.72 2.78 18.22
CA GLN A 315 3.01 1.34 18.12
C GLN A 315 2.18 0.49 19.09
N ASP A 316 1.99 0.94 20.34
CA ASP A 316 1.22 0.19 21.34
C ASP A 316 -0.27 0.09 20.97
N ALA A 317 -0.80 1.13 20.35
CA ALA A 317 -2.14 1.14 19.79
C ALA A 317 -2.30 0.12 18.64
N GLU A 318 -1.25 -0.06 17.81
CA GLU A 318 -1.26 -1.10 16.77
C GLU A 318 -1.26 -2.50 17.36
N ALA A 319 -0.40 -2.77 18.34
CA ALA A 319 -0.26 -4.09 18.95
C ALA A 319 -1.55 -4.54 19.65
N ALA A 320 -2.18 -3.64 20.42
CA ALA A 320 -3.46 -3.89 21.08
C ALA A 320 -4.56 -4.23 20.05
N GLN A 321 -4.61 -3.49 18.93
CA GLN A 321 -5.56 -3.78 17.86
C GLN A 321 -5.26 -5.10 17.16
N ARG A 322 -4.01 -5.38 16.83
CA ARG A 322 -3.63 -6.64 16.19
C ARG A 322 -4.10 -7.83 17.02
N MET A 323 -3.97 -7.74 18.35
CA MET A 323 -4.50 -8.74 19.27
C MET A 323 -6.03 -8.79 19.28
N ALA A 324 -6.73 -7.65 19.26
CA ALA A 324 -8.19 -7.63 19.16
C ALA A 324 -8.69 -8.24 17.84
N TRP A 325 -8.03 -7.94 16.71
CA TRP A 325 -8.32 -8.51 15.40
C TRP A 325 -8.06 -10.02 15.36
N LEU A 326 -6.93 -10.49 15.93
CA LEU A 326 -6.63 -11.92 16.04
C LEU A 326 -7.67 -12.67 16.88
N ARG A 327 -8.18 -12.05 17.96
CA ARG A 327 -9.26 -12.60 18.78
C ARG A 327 -10.59 -12.66 18.03
N ALA A 328 -10.86 -11.70 17.16
CA ALA A 328 -12.03 -11.68 16.28
C ALA A 328 -11.85 -12.49 14.99
N TRP A 329 -10.69 -13.14 14.79
CA TRP A 329 -10.33 -13.75 13.51
C TRP A 329 -11.10 -15.04 13.23
N HIS A 330 -12.01 -14.98 12.26
CA HIS A 330 -12.62 -16.15 11.62
C HIS A 330 -11.90 -16.51 10.29
N ARG A 331 -11.90 -17.80 9.93
CA ARG A 331 -11.14 -18.37 8.79
C ARG A 331 -11.35 -17.58 7.47
N PRO A 332 -10.37 -17.55 6.54
CA PRO A 332 -10.40 -16.76 5.31
C PRO A 332 -11.53 -17.05 4.29
N GLY A 333 -12.36 -18.08 4.53
CA GLY A 333 -13.41 -18.54 3.62
C GLY A 333 -14.66 -17.65 3.58
N ASP A 334 -14.97 -16.92 4.66
CA ASP A 334 -16.31 -16.32 4.86
C ASP A 334 -16.33 -14.77 4.73
N ARG A 335 -15.27 -14.15 4.21
CA ARG A 335 -15.20 -12.67 4.17
C ARG A 335 -15.87 -12.09 2.93
N LEU A 336 -16.97 -11.37 3.17
CA LEU A 336 -17.75 -10.61 2.18
C LEU A 336 -16.95 -9.44 1.54
N ALA A 337 -15.95 -8.91 2.24
CA ALA A 337 -14.99 -7.96 1.70
C ALA A 337 -13.60 -8.13 2.34
N CYS A 338 -12.52 -8.10 1.55
CA CYS A 338 -11.15 -8.23 2.08
C CYS A 338 -10.09 -7.76 1.08
N TYR A 339 -8.87 -7.52 1.59
CA TYR A 339 -7.69 -7.45 0.76
C TYR A 339 -6.96 -8.80 0.71
N VAL A 340 -6.43 -9.15 -0.47
CA VAL A 340 -5.59 -10.33 -0.70
C VAL A 340 -4.33 -9.88 -1.41
N ARG A 341 -3.15 -10.44 -1.09
CA ARG A 341 -1.92 -10.12 -1.83
C ARG A 341 -2.10 -10.47 -3.30
N GLY A 342 -1.79 -9.52 -4.19
CA GLY A 342 -1.70 -9.80 -5.60
C GLY A 342 -0.56 -10.79 -5.85
N ARG A 343 -0.87 -11.92 -6.48
CA ARG A 343 0.15 -12.70 -7.18
C ARG A 343 0.48 -12.02 -8.49
#